data_AF-A0A8X7W460-F1
#
_entry.id   AF-A0A8X7W460-F1
#
_cell.length_a   1.000
_cell.length_b   1.000
_cell.length_c   1.000
_cell.angle_alpha   90.00
_cell.angle_beta   90.00
_cell.angle_gamma   90.00
#
_symmetry.space_group_name_H-M   'P 1'
#
loop_
_entity.id
_entity.type
_entity.pdbx_description
1 polymer ?
#
loop_
_entity_poly.entity_id
_entity_poly.type
_entity_poly.pdbx_seq_one_letter_code
_entity_poly.pdbx_strand_id
1 'polypeptide(L)'
;MVVEACDKRTDALVVNNKIADRMLQREEASSVENALEILDALPGVIEWSAFYEAAMDHLIDNEGSRKGFITRKTDEAKIKFLELRTKTKRDD
;
A
#
# COMPACT_ATOMS: atom_id res chain seq x y z
N MET A 1 25.76 25.09 -31.30
CA MET A 1 25.75 25.22 -29.82
C MET A 1 24.34 25.24 -29.22
N VAL A 2 23.36 26.01 -29.73
CA VAL A 2 22.00 26.05 -29.14
C VAL A 2 21.22 24.74 -29.34
N VAL A 3 21.30 24.14 -30.53
CA VAL A 3 20.62 22.88 -30.87
C VAL A 3 21.11 21.72 -29.98
N GLU A 4 22.43 21.57 -29.86
CA GLU A 4 23.05 20.52 -29.04
C GLU A 4 22.73 20.64 -27.53
N ALA A 5 22.49 21.87 -27.04
CA ALA A 5 22.04 22.11 -25.66
C ALA A 5 20.54 21.80 -25.49
N CYS A 6 19.71 22.07 -26.51
CA CYS A 6 18.31 21.66 -26.55
C CYS A 6 18.15 20.13 -26.60
N ASP A 7 18.99 19.44 -27.38
CA ASP A 7 18.97 17.98 -27.47
C ASP A 7 19.34 17.34 -26.13
N LYS A 8 20.43 17.79 -25.49
CA LYS A 8 20.84 17.33 -24.15
C LYS A 8 19.77 17.57 -23.08
N ARG A 9 19.04 18.69 -23.15
CA ARG A 9 17.91 18.99 -22.25
C ARG A 9 16.73 18.06 -22.50
N THR A 10 16.47 17.69 -23.75
CA THR A 10 15.38 16.78 -24.13
C THR A 10 15.69 15.36 -23.67
N ASP A 11 16.93 14.89 -23.85
CA ASP A 11 17.38 13.59 -23.37
C ASP A 11 17.32 13.48 -21.84
N ALA A 12 17.74 14.52 -21.13
CA ALA A 12 17.65 14.58 -19.66
C ALA A 12 16.18 14.54 -19.18
N LEU A 13 15.27 15.21 -19.88
CA LEU A 13 13.83 15.15 -19.58
C LEU A 13 13.25 13.75 -19.80
N VAL A 14 13.64 13.06 -20.88
CA VAL A 14 13.19 11.68 -21.15
C VAL A 14 13.68 10.71 -20.08
N VAL A 15 14.94 10.84 -19.63
CA VAL A 15 15.48 10.03 -18.54
C VAL A 15 14.74 10.30 -17.23
N ASN A 16 14.49 11.57 -16.89
CA ASN A 16 13.76 11.94 -15.68
C ASN A 16 12.32 11.40 -15.69
N ASN A 17 11.61 11.50 -16.82
CA ASN A 17 10.26 10.96 -16.95
C ASN A 17 10.25 9.43 -16.74
N LYS A 18 11.20 8.69 -17.33
CA LYS A 18 11.32 7.24 -17.11
C LYS A 18 11.60 6.87 -15.65
N ILE A 19 12.36 7.69 -14.93
CA ILE A 19 12.61 7.48 -13.50
C ILE A 19 11.33 7.76 -12.71
N ALA A 20 10.62 8.84 -13.01
CA ALA A 20 9.35 9.17 -12.37
C ALA A 20 8.31 8.06 -12.59
N ASP A 21 8.15 7.56 -13.82
CA ASP A 21 7.24 6.45 -14.12
C ASP A 21 7.59 5.19 -13.34
N ARG A 22 8.89 4.84 -13.24
CA ARG A 22 9.34 3.69 -12.43
C ARG A 22 9.11 3.90 -10.93
N MET A 23 9.25 5.12 -10.44
CA MET A 23 8.97 5.44 -9.04
C MET A 23 7.48 5.30 -8.74
N LEU A 24 6.63 5.81 -9.64
CA LEU A 24 5.17 5.71 -9.55
C LEU A 24 4.71 4.24 -9.60
N GLN A 25 5.24 3.45 -10.54
CA GLN A 25 4.95 2.00 -10.61
C GLN A 25 5.39 1.24 -9.35
N ARG A 26 6.52 1.61 -8.74
CA ARG A 26 6.98 0.99 -7.48
C ARG A 26 6.09 1.37 -6.31
N GLU A 27 5.60 2.60 -6.28
CA GLU A 27 4.66 3.09 -5.28
C GLU A 27 3.33 2.36 -5.41
N GLU A 28 2.79 2.22 -6.62
CA GLU A 28 1.58 1.44 -6.91
C GLU A 28 1.75 -0.04 -6.52
N ALA A 29 2.85 -0.67 -6.94
CA ALA A 29 3.12 -2.08 -6.62
C ALA A 29 3.34 -2.34 -5.12
N SER A 30 3.76 -1.32 -4.35
CA SER A 30 3.96 -1.42 -2.89
C SER A 30 2.80 -0.82 -2.10
N SER A 31 1.71 -0.45 -2.77
CA SER A 31 0.53 0.12 -2.14
C SER A 31 -0.20 -0.92 -1.29
N VAL A 32 -0.98 -0.46 -0.31
CA VAL A 32 -1.78 -1.35 0.53
C VAL A 32 -2.92 -1.95 -0.28
N GLU A 33 -3.44 -1.19 -1.23
CA GLU A 33 -4.45 -1.59 -2.21
C GLU A 33 -3.95 -2.75 -3.08
N ASN A 34 -2.72 -2.68 -3.61
CA ASN A 34 -2.15 -3.79 -4.37
C ASN A 34 -1.87 -5.02 -3.48
N ALA A 35 -1.40 -4.82 -2.24
CA ALA A 35 -1.22 -5.92 -1.30
C ALA A 35 -2.54 -6.62 -0.99
N LEU A 36 -3.64 -5.88 -0.96
CA LEU A 36 -4.99 -6.39 -0.75
C LEU A 36 -5.54 -7.16 -1.93
N GLU A 37 -5.42 -6.62 -3.14
CA GLU A 37 -5.82 -7.35 -4.35
C GLU A 37 -5.11 -8.71 -4.45
N ILE A 38 -3.84 -8.77 -4.04
CA ILE A 38 -3.08 -10.04 -3.98
C ILE A 38 -3.68 -10.99 -2.93
N LEU A 39 -4.07 -10.49 -1.75
CA LEU A 39 -4.66 -11.30 -0.69
C LEU A 39 -6.05 -11.83 -1.10
N ASP A 40 -6.88 -11.00 -1.72
CA ASP A 40 -8.20 -11.37 -2.26
C ASP A 40 -8.09 -12.45 -3.33
N ALA A 41 -7.03 -12.41 -4.14
CA ALA A 41 -6.80 -13.37 -5.21
C ALA A 41 -6.20 -14.71 -4.72
N LEU A 42 -5.95 -14.88 -3.42
CA LEU A 42 -5.37 -16.13 -2.91
C LEU A 42 -6.35 -17.30 -3.07
N PRO A 43 -5.91 -18.42 -3.68
CA PRO A 43 -6.77 -19.59 -3.84
C PRO A 43 -7.16 -20.15 -2.46
N GLY A 44 -8.47 -20.17 -2.18
CA GLY A 44 -9.04 -20.62 -0.91
C GLY A 44 -9.68 -19.50 -0.07
N VAL A 45 -9.46 -18.24 -0.44
CA VAL A 45 -10.25 -17.11 0.09
C VAL A 45 -11.56 -17.07 -0.71
N ILE A 46 -12.68 -17.36 -0.03
CA ILE A 46 -14.03 -17.31 -0.63
C ILE A 46 -14.76 -16.05 -0.18
N GLU A 47 -14.60 -15.72 1.10
CA GLU A 47 -15.21 -14.57 1.75
C GLU A 47 -14.33 -14.16 2.91
N TRP A 48 -14.22 -12.85 3.15
CA TRP A 48 -13.51 -12.32 4.30
C TRP A 48 -14.45 -12.21 5.50
N SER A 49 -13.90 -12.38 6.70
CA SER A 49 -14.65 -12.05 7.91
C SER A 49 -14.93 -10.56 7.98
N ALA A 50 -16.02 -10.19 8.65
CA ALA A 50 -16.35 -8.79 8.92
C ALA A 50 -15.21 -8.06 9.66
N PHE A 51 -14.47 -8.79 10.52
CA PHE A 51 -13.27 -8.26 11.15
C PHE A 51 -12.16 -7.91 10.14
N TYR A 52 -11.92 -8.80 9.17
CA TYR A 52 -10.91 -8.58 8.15
C TYR A 52 -11.28 -7.38 7.26
N GLU A 53 -12.50 -7.33 6.76
CA GLU A 53 -12.99 -6.19 5.94
C GLU A 53 -12.79 -4.85 6.67
N ALA A 54 -13.25 -4.76 7.92
CA ALA A 54 -13.11 -3.53 8.70
C ALA A 54 -11.65 -3.17 8.99
N ALA A 55 -10.78 -4.18 9.19
CA ALA A 55 -9.35 -3.97 9.38
C ALA A 55 -8.70 -3.43 8.11
N MET A 56 -9.10 -3.94 6.95
CA MET A 56 -8.54 -3.52 5.67
C MET A 56 -8.93 -2.09 5.32
N ASP A 57 -10.21 -1.74 5.47
CA ASP A 57 -10.68 -0.36 5.32
C ASP A 57 -9.89 0.59 6.22
N HIS A 58 -9.66 0.20 7.48
CA HIS A 58 -8.91 1.02 8.43
C HIS A 58 -7.44 1.25 8.02
N LEU A 59 -6.81 0.26 7.38
CA LEU A 59 -5.42 0.32 6.94
C LEU A 59 -5.26 1.08 5.62
N ILE A 60 -6.26 1.05 4.74
CA ILE A 60 -6.32 1.86 3.52
C ILE A 60 -6.46 3.35 3.89
N ASP A 61 -7.41 3.66 4.77
CA ASP A 61 -7.90 5.02 5.03
C ASP A 61 -6.81 6.06 5.36
N ASN A 62 -5.78 5.73 6.17
CA ASN A 62 -4.67 6.67 6.37
C ASN A 62 -3.32 6.03 6.78
N GLU A 63 -2.24 6.74 6.49
CA GLU A 63 -0.86 6.35 6.79
C GLU A 63 -0.58 6.21 8.30
N GLY A 64 -1.24 7.01 9.14
CA GLY A 64 -1.12 6.92 10.59
C GLY A 64 -1.64 5.59 11.14
N SER A 65 -2.73 5.05 10.59
CA SER A 65 -3.23 3.72 10.91
C SER A 65 -2.20 2.65 10.56
N ARG A 66 -1.60 2.73 9.37
CA ARG A 66 -0.55 1.80 8.92
C ARG A 66 0.67 1.85 9.82
N LYS A 67 1.18 3.05 10.11
CA LYS A 67 2.30 3.27 11.06
C LYS A 67 1.97 2.71 12.44
N GLY A 68 0.76 2.96 12.94
CA GLY A 68 0.28 2.42 14.21
C GLY A 68 0.30 0.89 14.23
N PHE A 69 -0.16 0.25 13.15
CA PHE A 69 -0.18 -1.20 13.00
C PHE A 69 1.23 -1.82 12.94
N ILE A 70 2.11 -1.34 12.06
CA ILE A 70 3.45 -1.93 11.85
C ILE A 70 4.37 -1.81 13.08
N THR A 71 4.12 -0.85 13.97
CA THR A 71 4.90 -0.71 15.21
C THR A 71 4.59 -1.81 16.25
N ARG A 72 3.48 -2.55 16.08
CA ARG A 72 3.11 -3.65 16.96
C ARG A 72 3.93 -4.89 16.61
N LYS A 73 4.62 -5.45 17.60
CA LYS A 73 5.60 -6.53 17.41
C LYS A 73 4.99 -7.94 17.39
N THR A 74 3.87 -8.14 18.08
CA THR A 74 3.21 -9.46 18.18
C THR A 74 1.88 -9.44 17.45
N ASP A 75 1.44 -10.62 17.02
CA ASP A 75 0.18 -10.76 16.30
C ASP A 75 -1.01 -10.45 17.22
N GLU A 76 -0.96 -10.83 18.51
CA GLU A 76 -1.97 -10.42 19.50
C GLU A 76 -2.05 -8.90 19.65
N ALA A 77 -0.91 -8.20 19.62
CA ALA A 77 -0.90 -6.74 19.74
C ALA A 77 -1.45 -6.07 18.48
N LYS A 78 -1.19 -6.64 17.30
CA LYS A 78 -1.78 -6.21 16.03
C LYS A 78 -3.28 -6.42 16.00
N ILE A 79 -3.74 -7.61 16.40
CA ILE A 79 -5.17 -7.95 16.48
C ILE A 79 -5.87 -7.00 17.46
N LYS A 80 -5.38 -6.86 18.70
CA LYS A 80 -5.98 -5.94 19.68
C LYS A 80 -6.00 -4.48 19.20
N PHE A 81 -4.98 -4.05 18.47
CA PHE A 81 -4.97 -2.73 17.86
C PHE A 81 -6.09 -2.59 16.83
N LEU A 82 -6.22 -3.54 15.91
CA LEU A 82 -7.28 -3.52 14.91
C LEU A 82 -8.65 -3.58 15.57
N GLU A 83 -8.88 -4.46 16.53
CA GLU A 83 -10.15 -4.55 17.26
C GLU A 83 -10.57 -3.22 17.90
N LEU A 84 -9.61 -2.52 18.51
CA LEU A 84 -9.85 -1.22 19.12
C LEU A 84 -10.22 -0.16 18.07
N ARG A 85 -9.57 -0.19 16.91
CA ARG A 85 -9.72 0.84 15.88
C ARG A 85 -10.96 0.63 15.02
N THR A 86 -11.28 -0.62 14.71
CA THR A 86 -12.46 -1.03 13.93
C THR A 86 -13.71 -1.19 14.79
N LYS A 87 -13.55 -1.20 16.13
CA LYS A 87 -14.62 -1.51 17.09
C LYS A 87 -15.29 -2.86 16.83
N THR A 88 -14.57 -3.78 16.20
CA THR A 88 -15.03 -5.11 15.78
C THR A 88 -14.10 -6.15 16.39
N LYS A 89 -14.64 -7.29 16.83
CA LYS A 89 -13.83 -8.38 17.39
C LYS A 89 -13.37 -9.33 16.29
N ARG A 90 -12.20 -9.93 16.46
CA ARG A 90 -11.80 -11.04 15.58
C ARG A 90 -12.81 -12.16 15.80
N ASP A 91 -13.29 -12.74 14.70
CA ASP A 91 -14.09 -13.95 14.77
C ASP A 91 -13.25 -15.09 15.40
N ASP A 92 -13.90 -15.94 16.20
CA ASP A 92 -13.28 -17.03 16.96
C ASP A 92 -12.78 -18.16 16.04
#